data_AF-A0A6F8V4S7-F1
#
_entry.id   AF-A0A6F8V4S7-F1
#
_cell.length_a   1.000
_cell.length_b   1.000
_cell.length_c   1.000
_cell.angle_alpha   90.00
_cell.angle_beta   90.00
_cell.angle_gamma   90.00
#
_symmetry.space_group_name_H-M   'P 1'
#
loop_
_entity.id
_entity.type
_entity.pdbx_description
1 polymer ?
#
loop_
_entity_poly.entity_id
_entity_poly.type
_entity_poly.pdbx_seq_one_letter_code
_entity_poly.pdbx_strand_id
1 'polypeptide(L)'
;MADFRDLPALSPKSLGHFSHNGVIYHQRTGLGAVPDVANIAHMGFVVMMRPSVYLDLCPPLKLEFNGMEAKLRAGEPIGMPFLAINLEDEEVRIRSHEGRHRALCVRSITNDAEMPVAVLLARGDRARHVRMENVARMASGARRQRSTQEPNPPFIDGPLFERVILNGREVDLASFAPVLRM
;
A
#
# COMPACT_ATOMS: atom_id res chain seq x y z
N MET A 1 19.24 18.88 10.98
CA MET A 1 17.88 18.49 10.54
C MET A 1 17.98 18.19 9.05
N ALA A 2 17.59 16.99 8.60
CA ALA A 2 17.59 16.71 7.16
C ALA A 2 16.56 17.63 6.49
N ASP A 3 16.97 18.41 5.49
CA ASP A 3 16.06 19.30 4.77
C ASP A 3 15.23 18.44 3.82
N PHE A 4 13.95 18.26 4.16
CA PHE A 4 13.01 17.39 3.43
C PHE A 4 12.60 17.97 2.07
N ARG A 5 13.02 19.20 1.76
CA ARG A 5 12.64 19.95 0.55
C ARG A 5 13.28 19.41 -0.73
N ASP A 6 14.32 18.59 -0.61
CA ASP A 6 15.07 18.06 -1.77
C ASP A 6 14.62 16.65 -2.20
N LEU A 7 13.71 16.01 -1.47
CA LEU A 7 13.21 14.70 -1.87
C LEU A 7 12.19 14.81 -3.01
N PRO A 8 12.28 13.95 -4.04
CA PRO A 8 11.29 13.96 -5.10
C PRO A 8 9.93 13.55 -4.56
N ALA A 9 8.88 14.12 -5.14
CA ALA A 9 7.53 13.61 -4.96
C ALA A 9 7.45 12.14 -5.42
N LEU A 10 6.46 11.41 -4.89
CA LEU A 10 6.13 10.07 -5.37
C LEU A 10 5.86 10.09 -6.89
N SER A 11 6.57 9.24 -7.62
CA SER A 11 6.43 9.03 -9.05
C SER A 11 6.99 7.65 -9.42
N PRO A 12 6.73 7.15 -10.63
CA PRO A 12 7.35 5.92 -11.09
C PRO A 12 8.88 5.91 -11.06
N LYS A 13 9.53 7.09 -11.16
CA LYS A 13 10.99 7.23 -11.15
C LYS A 13 11.59 7.35 -9.75
N SER A 14 10.77 7.62 -8.73
CA SER A 14 11.23 7.90 -7.36
C SER A 14 10.84 6.83 -6.34
N LEU A 15 10.20 5.72 -6.74
CA LEU A 15 9.68 4.67 -5.85
C LEU A 15 10.66 4.14 -4.79
N GLY A 16 11.97 4.23 -5.02
CA GLY A 16 13.00 3.80 -4.07
C GLY A 16 13.16 4.74 -2.86
N HIS A 17 13.05 6.05 -3.05
CA HIS A 17 13.22 7.08 -2.02
C HIS A 17 12.47 8.37 -2.42
N PHE A 18 11.47 8.76 -1.64
CA PHE A 18 10.59 9.88 -1.96
C PHE A 18 9.89 10.43 -0.71
N SER A 19 9.26 11.60 -0.84
CA SER A 19 8.33 12.13 0.16
C SER A 19 6.89 12.13 -0.35
N HIS A 20 5.95 11.90 0.56
CA HIS A 20 4.52 11.97 0.26
C HIS A 20 3.75 12.40 1.51
N ASN A 21 2.89 13.43 1.40
CA ASN A 21 2.10 13.99 2.50
C ASN A 21 2.92 14.27 3.79
N GLY A 22 4.17 14.73 3.63
CA GLY A 22 5.06 15.04 4.76
C GLY A 22 5.72 13.82 5.42
N VAL A 23 5.55 12.62 4.85
CA VAL A 23 6.21 11.39 5.29
C VAL A 23 7.29 10.98 4.28
N ILE A 24 8.44 10.50 4.78
CA ILE A 24 9.55 10.02 3.94
C ILE A 24 9.50 8.51 3.82
N TYR A 25 9.62 8.05 2.58
CA TYR A 25 9.65 6.63 2.26
C TYR A 25 10.99 6.24 1.66
N HIS A 26 11.65 5.23 2.22
CA HIS A 26 12.88 4.65 1.67
C HIS A 26 12.81 3.12 1.71
N GLN A 27 12.72 2.47 0.55
CA GLN A 27 12.34 1.04 0.50
C GLN A 27 13.44 0.07 0.91
N ARG A 28 14.71 0.53 1.00
CA ARG A 28 15.84 -0.31 1.44
C ARG A 28 16.25 -0.12 2.91
N THR A 29 16.22 1.12 3.42
CA THR A 29 16.77 1.47 4.74
C THR A 29 15.73 2.10 5.68
N GLY A 30 14.53 2.41 5.18
CA GLY A 30 13.45 2.91 6.02
C GLY A 30 12.99 1.86 7.02
N LEU A 31 12.45 2.31 8.15
CA LEU A 31 11.93 1.42 9.19
C LEU A 31 10.88 0.46 8.59
N GLY A 32 11.06 -0.82 8.87
CA GLY A 32 10.23 -1.92 8.33
C GLY A 32 10.39 -2.14 6.82
N ALA A 33 11.45 -1.65 6.17
CA ALA A 33 11.73 -1.93 4.77
C ALA A 33 11.70 -3.44 4.48
N VAL A 34 11.04 -3.81 3.39
CA VAL A 34 10.91 -5.21 2.93
C VAL A 34 11.59 -5.33 1.56
N PRO A 35 12.48 -6.32 1.34
CA PRO A 35 13.21 -6.46 0.08
C PRO A 35 12.33 -6.51 -1.18
N ASP A 36 11.19 -7.19 -1.11
CA ASP A 36 10.27 -7.30 -2.24
C ASP A 36 9.65 -5.94 -2.63
N VAL A 37 9.39 -5.08 -1.64
CA VAL A 37 8.89 -3.72 -1.84
C VAL A 37 9.98 -2.83 -2.48
N ALA A 38 11.25 -3.04 -2.16
CA ALA A 38 12.35 -2.36 -2.84
C ALA A 38 12.47 -2.72 -4.33
N ASN A 39 11.85 -3.83 -4.75
CA ASN A 39 11.77 -4.28 -6.14
C ASN A 39 10.33 -4.23 -6.69
N ILE A 40 9.50 -3.31 -6.20
CA ILE A 40 8.06 -3.30 -6.51
C ILE A 40 7.75 -3.22 -8.00
N ALA A 41 8.58 -2.53 -8.80
CA ALA A 41 8.41 -2.47 -10.26
C ALA A 41 8.47 -3.84 -10.95
N HIS A 42 9.08 -4.84 -10.30
CA HIS A 42 9.06 -6.23 -10.74
C HIS A 42 8.03 -7.07 -9.97
N MET A 43 7.89 -6.83 -8.67
CA MET A 43 7.10 -7.69 -7.76
C MET A 43 5.61 -7.38 -7.74
N GLY A 44 5.18 -6.22 -8.24
CA GLY A 44 3.78 -5.82 -8.25
C GLY A 44 3.58 -4.36 -8.63
N PHE A 45 2.83 -3.61 -7.82
CA PHE A 45 2.48 -2.22 -8.11
C PHE A 45 2.27 -1.42 -6.82
N VAL A 46 2.12 -0.10 -6.93
CA VAL A 46 1.83 0.78 -5.79
C VAL A 46 0.46 1.39 -5.96
N VAL A 47 -0.35 1.42 -4.91
CA VAL A 47 -1.65 2.11 -4.89
C VAL A 47 -1.64 3.25 -3.87
N MET A 48 -2.46 4.26 -4.12
CA MET A 48 -2.67 5.35 -3.16
C MET A 48 -3.91 5.05 -2.33
N MET A 49 -3.71 4.61 -1.09
CA MET A 49 -4.76 4.10 -0.22
C MET A 49 -4.75 4.88 1.09
N ARG A 50 -5.93 5.19 1.64
CA ARG A 50 -6.00 5.78 2.97
C ARG A 50 -5.45 4.80 4.03
N PRO A 51 -4.71 5.28 5.04
CA PRO A 51 -4.25 4.44 6.14
C PRO A 51 -5.38 3.64 6.82
N SER A 52 -6.55 4.25 7.03
CA SER A 52 -7.75 3.59 7.54
C SER A 52 -8.18 2.38 6.70
N VAL A 53 -8.30 2.55 5.39
CA VAL A 53 -8.66 1.47 4.44
C VAL A 53 -7.64 0.33 4.50
N TYR A 54 -6.34 0.65 4.51
CA TYR A 54 -5.30 -0.37 4.65
C TYR A 54 -5.45 -1.16 5.97
N LEU A 55 -5.73 -0.46 7.08
CA LEU A 55 -5.91 -1.09 8.38
C LEU A 55 -7.15 -1.99 8.42
N ASP A 56 -8.23 -1.60 7.74
CA ASP A 56 -9.47 -2.40 7.64
C ASP A 56 -9.28 -3.69 6.83
N LEU A 57 -8.29 -3.72 5.93
CA LEU A 57 -7.91 -4.91 5.16
C LEU A 57 -6.98 -5.87 5.92
N CYS A 58 -6.47 -5.44 7.06
CA CYS A 58 -5.59 -6.23 7.92
C CYS A 58 -6.34 -6.74 9.15
N PRO A 59 -5.90 -7.85 9.79
CA PRO A 59 -6.41 -8.24 11.08
C PRO A 59 -6.04 -7.19 12.15
N PRO A 60 -6.83 -7.06 13.23
CA PRO A 60 -6.55 -6.11 14.31
C PRO A 60 -5.15 -6.26 14.92
N LEU A 61 -4.56 -5.15 15.33
CA LEU A 61 -3.34 -5.13 16.13
C LEU A 61 -3.68 -5.50 17.58
N LYS A 62 -2.81 -6.30 18.22
CA LYS A 62 -2.94 -6.68 19.63
C LYS A 62 -2.06 -5.87 20.58
N LEU A 63 -1.08 -5.15 20.03
CA LEU A 63 -0.03 -4.52 20.80
C LEU A 63 -0.17 -3.00 20.74
N GLU A 64 0.08 -2.39 21.90
CA GLU A 64 0.20 -0.96 22.05
C GLU A 64 1.39 -0.43 21.25
N PHE A 65 1.15 0.72 20.63
CA PHE A 65 2.06 1.39 19.75
C PHE A 65 3.07 2.21 20.58
N ASN A 66 4.38 1.95 20.47
CA ASN A 66 5.39 2.77 21.15
C ASN A 66 6.51 3.29 20.22
N GLY A 67 6.83 4.58 20.37
CA GLY A 67 8.07 5.22 19.88
C GLY A 67 8.19 5.52 18.38
N MET A 68 7.47 4.84 17.49
CA MET A 68 7.62 5.03 16.04
C MET A 68 7.14 6.41 15.57
N GLU A 69 6.06 6.95 16.12
CA GLU A 69 5.53 8.24 15.65
C GLU A 69 6.53 9.39 15.87
N ALA A 70 7.21 9.42 17.01
CA ALA A 70 8.24 10.41 17.30
C ALA A 70 9.38 10.37 16.26
N LYS A 71 9.78 9.16 15.84
CA LYS A 71 10.79 8.95 14.81
C LYS A 71 10.36 9.47 13.45
N LEU A 72 9.13 9.17 13.03
CA LEU A 72 8.59 9.64 11.75
C LEU A 72 8.43 11.17 11.75
N ARG A 73 7.95 11.76 12.86
CA ARG A 73 7.87 13.23 13.01
C ARG A 73 9.25 13.89 13.03
N ALA A 74 10.29 13.18 13.48
CA ALA A 74 11.68 13.63 13.38
C ALA A 74 12.29 13.43 11.98
N GLY A 75 11.54 12.84 11.03
CA GLY A 75 11.98 12.63 9.66
C GLY A 75 12.72 11.31 9.41
N GLU A 76 12.60 10.33 10.30
CA GLU A 76 13.15 9.00 10.04
C GLU A 76 12.33 8.30 8.93
N PRO A 77 12.95 7.80 7.85
CA PRO A 77 12.23 7.22 6.73
C PRO A 77 11.59 5.88 7.09
N ILE A 78 10.49 5.56 6.41
CA ILE A 78 9.82 4.25 6.52
C ILE A 78 9.84 3.49 5.18
N GLY A 79 9.76 2.16 5.22
CA GLY A 79 9.33 1.41 4.05
C GLY A 79 7.83 1.61 3.80
N MET A 80 7.37 1.41 2.56
CA MET A 80 5.93 1.33 2.29
C MET A 80 5.35 0.11 3.04
N PRO A 81 4.14 0.24 3.61
CA PRO A 81 3.34 -0.93 3.96
C PRO A 81 3.01 -1.74 2.71
N PHE A 82 2.73 -3.03 2.88
CA PHE A 82 2.34 -3.87 1.76
C PHE A 82 1.09 -4.71 2.04
N LEU A 83 0.40 -5.04 0.96
CA LEU A 83 -0.62 -6.08 0.88
C LEU A 83 -0.17 -7.11 -0.17
N ALA A 84 -0.35 -8.40 0.09
CA ALA A 84 -0.09 -9.46 -0.87
C ALA A 84 -1.41 -10.08 -1.35
N ILE A 85 -1.56 -10.26 -2.67
CA ILE A 85 -2.75 -10.82 -3.31
C ILE A 85 -2.36 -11.91 -4.33
N ASN A 86 -3.33 -12.72 -4.77
CA ASN A 86 -3.19 -13.54 -5.98
C ASN A 86 -4.03 -12.92 -7.10
N LEU A 87 -3.52 -12.90 -8.33
CA LEU A 87 -4.29 -12.41 -9.48
C LEU A 87 -5.39 -13.39 -9.92
N GLU A 88 -5.21 -14.67 -9.65
CA GLU A 88 -6.14 -15.75 -10.02
C GLU A 88 -7.36 -15.84 -9.11
N ASP A 89 -7.35 -15.18 -7.95
CA ASP A 89 -8.51 -15.22 -7.06
C ASP A 89 -9.71 -14.53 -7.74
N GLU A 90 -10.87 -15.20 -7.81
CA GLU A 90 -12.12 -14.62 -8.35
C GLU A 90 -12.49 -13.35 -7.57
N GLU A 91 -12.43 -13.45 -6.25
CA GLU A 91 -12.55 -12.35 -5.30
C GLU A 91 -11.17 -12.00 -4.74
N VAL A 92 -10.78 -10.72 -4.80
CA VAL A 92 -9.47 -10.30 -4.27
C VAL A 92 -9.42 -10.54 -2.77
N ARG A 93 -8.43 -11.31 -2.32
CA ARG A 93 -8.19 -11.60 -0.90
C ARG A 93 -6.79 -11.20 -0.48
N ILE A 94 -6.69 -10.51 0.65
CA ILE A 94 -5.39 -10.23 1.26
C ILE A 94 -4.82 -11.53 1.84
N ARG A 95 -3.66 -11.94 1.33
CA ARG A 95 -2.96 -13.17 1.73
C ARG A 95 -1.93 -12.89 2.82
N SER A 96 -1.28 -11.74 2.73
CA SER A 96 -0.27 -11.28 3.69
C SER A 96 -0.24 -9.75 3.71
N HIS A 97 0.32 -9.19 4.77
CA HIS A 97 0.53 -7.75 4.92
C HIS A 97 1.68 -7.47 5.88
N GLU A 98 2.25 -6.27 5.78
CA GLU A 98 3.17 -5.72 6.79
C GLU A 98 3.06 -4.20 6.78
N GLY A 99 3.21 -3.58 7.95
CA GLY A 99 3.29 -2.13 8.08
C GLY A 99 2.12 -1.51 8.83
N ARG A 100 1.32 -2.29 9.57
CA ARG A 100 0.18 -1.77 10.37
C ARG A 100 0.57 -0.65 11.32
N HIS A 101 1.68 -0.78 12.05
CA HIS A 101 2.18 0.28 12.92
C HIS A 101 2.55 1.54 12.14
N ARG A 102 3.18 1.39 10.96
CA ARG A 102 3.51 2.51 10.08
C ARG A 102 2.26 3.21 9.55
N ALA A 103 1.27 2.44 9.11
CA ALA A 103 -0.02 2.98 8.69
C ALA A 103 -0.71 3.76 9.82
N LEU A 104 -0.69 3.28 11.06
CA LEU A 104 -1.20 4.04 12.22
C LEU A 104 -0.46 5.37 12.42
N CYS A 105 0.87 5.39 12.27
CA CYS A 105 1.65 6.63 12.35
C CYS A 105 1.27 7.60 11.24
N VAL A 106 1.24 7.10 9.99
CA VAL A 106 0.94 7.89 8.81
C VAL A 106 -0.45 8.51 8.99
N ARG A 107 -1.44 7.72 9.41
CA ARG A 107 -2.78 8.23 9.75
C ARG A 107 -2.75 9.39 10.75
N SER A 108 -1.98 9.27 11.83
CA SER A 108 -1.83 10.30 12.87
C SER A 108 -1.14 11.57 12.34
N ILE A 109 -0.16 11.42 11.45
CA ILE A 109 0.63 12.53 10.91
C ILE A 109 -0.12 13.26 9.79
N THR A 110 -0.79 12.52 8.91
CA THR A 110 -1.40 13.03 7.68
C THR A 110 -2.90 13.26 7.79
N ASN A 111 -3.49 13.03 8.97
CA ASN A 111 -4.93 13.06 9.20
C ASN A 111 -5.69 12.16 8.20
N ASP A 112 -5.22 10.90 8.09
CA ASP A 112 -5.75 9.87 7.18
C ASP A 112 -5.70 10.21 5.68
N ALA A 113 -4.92 11.22 5.27
CA ALA A 113 -4.61 11.42 3.85
C ALA A 113 -3.92 10.17 3.28
N GLU A 114 -4.13 9.95 1.99
CA GLU A 114 -3.63 8.78 1.26
C GLU A 114 -2.12 8.52 1.49
N MET A 115 -1.76 7.25 1.45
CA MET A 115 -0.38 6.79 1.54
C MET A 115 -0.09 5.78 0.43
N PRO A 116 1.15 5.70 -0.04
CA PRO A 116 1.56 4.65 -0.96
C PRO A 116 1.58 3.30 -0.25
N VAL A 117 0.91 2.32 -0.84
CA VAL A 117 0.87 0.93 -0.39
C VAL A 117 1.37 0.04 -1.52
N ALA A 118 2.37 -0.79 -1.24
CA ALA A 118 2.84 -1.78 -2.19
C ALA A 118 1.87 -2.96 -2.26
N VAL A 119 1.43 -3.32 -3.46
CA VAL A 119 0.67 -4.54 -3.71
C VAL A 119 1.61 -5.57 -4.30
N LEU A 120 1.94 -6.58 -3.51
CA LEU A 120 2.79 -7.70 -3.89
C LEU A 120 1.96 -8.84 -4.47
N LEU A 121 2.52 -9.53 -5.45
CA LEU A 121 1.87 -10.63 -6.13
C LEU A 121 2.45 -11.96 -5.65
N ALA A 122 1.58 -12.87 -5.24
CA ALA A 122 1.95 -14.22 -4.84
C ALA A 122 1.94 -15.20 -6.03
N ARG A 123 2.25 -16.48 -5.78
CA ARG A 123 2.22 -17.57 -6.78
C ARG A 123 3.14 -17.40 -8.00
N GLY A 124 4.16 -16.56 -7.91
CA GLY A 124 5.10 -16.34 -9.01
C GLY A 124 4.67 -15.26 -10.00
N ASP A 125 3.51 -14.64 -9.77
CA ASP A 125 3.08 -13.47 -10.54
C ASP A 125 4.01 -12.28 -10.34
N ARG A 126 4.08 -11.43 -11.36
CA ARG A 126 4.97 -10.26 -11.43
C ARG A 126 4.22 -9.08 -12.01
N ALA A 127 4.76 -7.87 -11.83
CA ALA A 127 4.16 -6.63 -12.31
C ALA A 127 3.73 -6.69 -13.79
N ARG A 128 4.55 -7.35 -14.62
CA ARG A 128 4.27 -7.57 -16.06
C ARG A 128 3.02 -8.42 -16.35
N HIS A 129 2.50 -9.18 -15.39
CA HIS A 129 1.27 -9.97 -15.54
C HIS A 129 0.02 -9.18 -15.13
N VAL A 130 0.18 -8.04 -14.45
CA VAL A 130 -0.94 -7.24 -13.96
C VAL A 130 -1.61 -6.51 -15.11
N ARG A 131 -2.92 -6.69 -15.22
CA ARG A 131 -3.79 -5.94 -16.13
C ARG A 131 -4.61 -4.93 -15.33
N MET A 132 -5.12 -3.90 -16.02
CA MET A 132 -5.97 -2.90 -15.37
C MET A 132 -7.26 -3.50 -14.78
N GLU A 133 -7.79 -4.58 -15.37
CA GLU A 133 -8.92 -5.33 -14.80
C GLU A 133 -8.60 -5.89 -13.41
N ASN A 134 -7.38 -6.38 -13.18
CA ASN A 134 -6.96 -6.86 -11.86
C ASN A 134 -6.92 -5.72 -10.84
N VAL A 135 -6.42 -4.55 -11.27
CA VAL A 135 -6.34 -3.35 -10.44
C VAL A 135 -7.74 -2.83 -10.12
N ALA A 136 -8.62 -2.73 -11.11
CA ALA A 136 -10.01 -2.29 -10.94
C ALA A 136 -10.78 -3.22 -10.01
N ARG A 137 -10.61 -4.55 -10.15
CA ARG A 137 -11.23 -5.54 -9.26
C ARG A 137 -10.75 -5.41 -7.81
N MET A 138 -9.47 -5.10 -7.58
CA MET A 138 -8.99 -4.81 -6.23
C MET A 138 -9.56 -3.49 -5.72
N ALA A 139 -9.62 -2.46 -6.56
CA ALA A 139 -10.16 -1.17 -6.19
C ALA A 139 -11.64 -1.27 -5.80
N SER A 140 -12.44 -2.12 -6.45
CA SER A 140 -13.86 -2.32 -6.12
C SER A 140 -14.10 -3.02 -4.78
N GLY A 141 -13.08 -3.66 -4.20
CA GLY A 141 -13.16 -4.26 -2.88
C GLY A 141 -12.22 -5.45 -2.72
N ALA A 142 -12.00 -5.84 -1.47
CA ALA A 142 -11.18 -6.99 -1.14
C ALA A 142 -11.59 -7.62 0.19
N ARG A 143 -11.41 -8.93 0.29
CA ARG A 143 -11.55 -9.65 1.55
C ARG A 143 -10.33 -9.43 2.42
N ARG A 144 -10.57 -8.96 3.65
CA ARG A 144 -9.55 -8.81 4.69
C ARG A 144 -8.78 -10.11 4.88
N GLN A 145 -7.52 -10.00 5.30
CA GLN A 145 -6.71 -11.17 5.58
C GLN A 145 -7.36 -12.06 6.66
N ARG A 146 -7.43 -13.37 6.38
CA ARG A 146 -7.83 -14.36 7.37
C ARG A 146 -6.78 -14.44 8.48
N SER A 147 -7.24 -14.51 9.73
CA SER A 147 -6.39 -14.80 10.89
C SER A 147 -6.98 -15.94 11.73
N THR A 148 -6.23 -16.42 12.72
CA THR A 148 -6.74 -17.43 13.66
C THR A 148 -7.91 -16.93 14.51
N GLN A 149 -7.99 -15.61 14.75
CA GLN A 149 -9.08 -14.99 15.51
C GLN A 149 -10.28 -14.62 14.63
N GLU A 150 -10.04 -14.40 13.35
CA GLU A 150 -11.05 -14.01 12.37
C GLU A 150 -10.98 -14.98 11.18
N PRO A 151 -11.52 -16.21 11.32
CA PRO A 151 -11.48 -17.22 10.26
C PRO A 151 -12.37 -16.85 9.06
N ASN A 152 -13.39 -16.02 9.27
CA ASN A 152 -14.31 -15.54 8.25
C ASN A 152 -14.26 -14.00 8.19
N PRO A 153 -13.16 -13.43 7.67
CA PRO A 153 -13.00 -11.99 7.62
C PRO A 153 -14.01 -11.35 6.64
N PRO A 154 -14.47 -10.12 6.93
CA PRO A 154 -15.41 -9.41 6.08
C PRO A 154 -14.79 -9.10 4.71
N PHE A 155 -15.68 -8.89 3.74
CA PHE A 155 -15.34 -8.20 2.51
C PHE A 155 -15.44 -6.69 2.77
N ILE A 156 -14.45 -5.93 2.34
CA ILE A 156 -14.43 -4.47 2.46
C ILE A 156 -14.74 -3.91 1.07
N ASP A 157 -15.86 -3.20 0.95
CA ASP A 157 -16.31 -2.60 -0.29
C ASP A 157 -15.43 -1.41 -0.69
N GLY A 158 -15.28 -1.20 -2.01
CA GLY A 158 -14.53 -0.12 -2.59
C GLY A 158 -15.31 1.21 -2.73
N PRO A 159 -14.67 2.25 -3.32
CA PRO A 159 -13.30 2.21 -3.83
C PRO A 159 -12.26 2.17 -2.70
N LEU A 160 -11.36 1.18 -2.75
CA LEU A 160 -10.25 1.06 -1.79
C LEU A 160 -9.13 2.08 -2.08
N PHE A 161 -8.99 2.46 -3.35
CA PHE A 161 -8.06 3.45 -3.86
C PHE A 161 -8.52 3.91 -5.25
N GLU A 162 -8.04 5.07 -5.68
CA GLU A 162 -8.37 5.65 -6.99
C GLU A 162 -7.14 5.82 -7.89
N ARG A 163 -5.93 5.74 -7.34
CA ARG A 163 -4.68 5.93 -8.08
C ARG A 163 -3.72 4.78 -7.92
N VAL A 164 -3.03 4.44 -9.00
CA VAL A 164 -2.06 3.34 -9.08
C VAL A 164 -0.80 3.76 -9.84
N ILE A 165 0.35 3.29 -9.38
CA ILE A 165 1.61 3.31 -10.12
C ILE A 165 1.94 1.87 -10.54
N LEU A 166 1.87 1.60 -11.84
CA LEU A 166 2.09 0.29 -12.44
C LEU A 166 2.91 0.44 -13.72
N ASN A 167 3.90 -0.43 -13.92
CA ASN A 167 4.72 -0.50 -15.14
C ASN A 167 5.29 0.86 -15.58
N GLY A 168 5.80 1.64 -14.62
CA GLY A 168 6.44 2.93 -14.91
C GLY A 168 5.48 4.09 -15.16
N ARG A 169 4.18 3.91 -14.93
CA ARG A 169 3.14 4.93 -15.16
C ARG A 169 2.27 5.12 -13.94
N GLU A 170 1.86 6.36 -13.69
CA GLU A 170 0.78 6.67 -12.77
C GLU A 170 -0.54 6.70 -13.56
N VAL A 171 -1.58 6.13 -12.97
CA VAL A 171 -2.90 5.97 -13.58
C VAL A 171 -3.98 6.31 -12.56
N ASP A 172 -4.92 7.13 -12.97
CA ASP A 172 -6.18 7.40 -12.26
C ASP A 172 -7.25 6.41 -12.75
N LEU A 173 -7.87 5.66 -11.84
CA LEU A 173 -8.88 4.67 -12.19
C LEU A 173 -10.18 5.29 -12.73
N ALA A 174 -10.48 6.55 -12.42
CA ALA A 174 -11.62 7.26 -13.00
C ALA A 174 -11.47 7.39 -14.53
N SER A 175 -10.25 7.36 -15.06
CA SER A 175 -9.98 7.36 -16.50
C SER A 175 -10.33 6.02 -17.19
N PHE A 176 -10.64 4.97 -16.43
CA PHE A 176 -11.01 3.62 -16.90
C PHE A 176 -12.48 3.27 -16.61
N ALA A 177 -13.35 4.28 -16.65
CA ALA A 177 -14.77 4.21 -16.32
C ALA A 177 -15.66 3.09 -16.96
N PRO A 178 -15.27 2.31 -18.00
CA PRO A 178 -16.12 1.18 -18.42
C PRO A 178 -16.10 -0.02 -17.47
N VAL A 179 -15.13 -0.15 -16.55
CA VAL A 179 -14.92 -1.40 -15.77
C VAL A 179 -15.62 -1.40 -14.40
N LEU A 180 -16.05 -0.24 -13.89
CA LEU A 180 -16.64 -0.10 -12.55
C LEU A 180 -18.19 -0.05 -12.54
N ARG A 181 -18.84 -0.29 -13.70
CA ARG A 181 -20.31 -0.32 -13.85
C ARG A 181 -20.86 -1.63 -14.43
N MET A 182 -20.22 -2.76 -14.15
CA MET A 182 -20.78 -4.11 -14.35
C MET A 182 -20.76 -4.87 -13.03
#